data_AF-A0A6J6HY92-F1
#
_entry.id   AF-A0A6J6HY92-F1
#
_cell.length_a   1.000
_cell.length_b   1.000
_cell.length_c   1.000
_cell.angle_alpha   90.00
_cell.angle_beta   90.00
_cell.angle_gamma   90.00
#
_symmetry.space_group_name_H-M   'P 1'
#
loop_
_entity.id
_entity.type
_entity.pdbx_description
1 polymer ?
#
loop_
_entity_poly.entity_id
_entity_poly.type
_entity_poly.pdbx_seq_one_letter_code
_entity_poly.pdbx_strand_id
1 'polypeptide(L)'
;MSWADRIAYVCHDFEDAVHADIVTLDDLPAVVLDRCGPRRSTWLSAFIQGVVEGSVAAGRVAMSEPLAEALAAFRSLNYERIYLRPESLAQGRAVVSVLQGLVEHFAARPERIPGSDSPDPSGIEALHRSIAYVAGMTDRFACQAAIDELHWPEQELPRGLDAHHPRTV
;
A
#
# COMPACT_ATOMS: atom_id res chain seq x y z
N MET A 1 3.02 -7.46 11.99
CA MET A 1 2.07 -7.78 10.91
C MET A 1 1.48 -9.14 11.18
N SER A 2 0.14 -9.25 11.25
CA SER A 2 -0.56 -10.49 11.61
C SER A 2 -0.59 -11.46 10.43
N TRP A 3 -0.95 -12.72 10.67
CA TRP A 3 -1.22 -13.68 9.59
C TRP A 3 -2.37 -13.22 8.69
N ALA A 4 -3.41 -12.62 9.27
CA ALA A 4 -4.57 -12.15 8.52
C ALA A 4 -4.16 -11.09 7.49
N ASP A 5 -3.36 -10.10 7.88
CA ASP A 5 -2.89 -9.06 6.95
C ASP A 5 -2.11 -9.68 5.79
N ARG A 6 -1.16 -10.57 6.09
CA ARG A 6 -0.30 -11.21 5.06
C ARG A 6 -1.11 -12.01 4.06
N ILE A 7 -2.13 -12.72 4.54
CA ILE A 7 -3.00 -13.56 3.71
C ILE A 7 -3.93 -12.67 2.87
N ALA A 8 -4.52 -11.63 3.45
CA ALA A 8 -5.38 -10.71 2.73
C ALA A 8 -4.62 -9.98 1.61
N TYR A 9 -3.47 -9.36 1.93
CA TYR A 9 -2.68 -8.62 0.94
C TYR A 9 -2.16 -9.51 -0.18
N VAL A 10 -1.59 -10.69 0.12
CA VAL A 10 -1.01 -11.50 -0.95
C VAL A 10 -2.05 -11.98 -1.95
N CYS A 11 -3.24 -12.36 -1.47
CA CYS A 11 -4.32 -12.83 -2.34
C CYS A 11 -4.91 -11.67 -3.13
N HIS A 12 -5.30 -10.58 -2.46
CA HIS A 12 -5.94 -9.44 -3.13
C HIS A 12 -5.00 -8.73 -4.10
N ASP A 13 -3.74 -8.48 -3.72
CA ASP A 13 -2.82 -7.76 -4.60
C ASP A 13 -2.50 -8.58 -5.87
N PHE A 14 -2.45 -9.91 -5.76
CA PHE A 14 -2.31 -10.75 -6.93
C PHE A 14 -3.57 -10.73 -7.80
N GLU A 15 -4.76 -10.80 -7.21
CA GLU A 15 -6.02 -10.69 -7.94
C GLU A 15 -6.13 -9.36 -8.70
N ASP A 16 -5.78 -8.26 -8.05
CA ASP A 16 -5.77 -6.93 -8.64
C ASP A 16 -4.73 -6.83 -9.76
N ALA A 17 -3.54 -7.40 -9.56
CA ALA A 17 -2.51 -7.44 -10.58
C ALA A 17 -2.92 -8.29 -11.80
N VAL A 18 -3.66 -9.38 -11.60
CA VAL A 18 -4.25 -10.12 -12.73
C VAL A 18 -5.33 -9.30 -13.43
N HIS A 19 -6.18 -8.59 -12.69
CA HIS A 19 -7.22 -7.75 -13.28
C HIS A 19 -6.63 -6.58 -14.09
N ALA A 20 -5.47 -6.06 -13.66
CA ALA A 20 -4.74 -5.00 -14.33
C ALA A 20 -3.76 -5.48 -15.41
N ASP A 21 -3.82 -6.76 -15.81
CA ASP A 21 -2.93 -7.39 -16.81
C ASP A 21 -1.42 -7.25 -16.49
N ILE A 22 -1.06 -7.16 -15.20
CA ILE A 22 0.33 -7.08 -14.72
C ILE A 22 0.97 -8.47 -14.65
N VAL A 23 0.17 -9.46 -14.24
CA VAL A 23 0.52 -10.88 -14.18
C VAL A 23 -0.67 -11.70 -14.68
N THR A 24 -0.46 -12.98 -14.95
CA THR A 24 -1.50 -13.93 -15.35
C THR A 24 -1.70 -14.99 -14.28
N LEU A 25 -2.81 -15.74 -14.35
CA LEU A 25 -3.01 -16.89 -13.47
C LEU A 25 -1.93 -17.96 -13.62
N ASP A 26 -1.31 -18.05 -14.80
CA ASP A 26 -0.25 -19.02 -15.09
C ASP A 26 1.08 -18.67 -14.41
N ASP A 27 1.22 -17.42 -13.94
CA ASP A 27 2.37 -16.99 -13.14
C ASP A 27 2.29 -17.46 -11.69
N LEU A 28 1.15 -18.02 -11.26
CA LEU A 28 0.97 -18.47 -9.89
C LEU A 28 1.93 -19.62 -9.57
N PRO A 29 2.68 -19.57 -8.45
CA PRO A 29 3.60 -20.63 -8.10
C PRO A 29 2.89 -21.98 -7.98
N ALA A 30 3.48 -23.04 -8.54
CA ALA A 30 2.91 -24.38 -8.50
C ALA A 30 2.60 -24.84 -7.06
N VAL A 31 3.44 -24.50 -6.09
CA VAL A 31 3.20 -24.80 -4.67
C VAL A 31 1.91 -24.16 -4.13
N VAL A 32 1.51 -22.99 -4.65
CA VAL A 32 0.23 -22.37 -4.26
C VAL A 32 -0.93 -23.14 -4.88
N LEU A 33 -0.83 -23.51 -6.16
CA LEU A 33 -1.84 -24.35 -6.82
C LEU A 33 -2.02 -25.70 -6.10
N ASP A 34 -0.91 -26.34 -5.73
CA ASP A 34 -0.91 -27.65 -5.09
C ASP A 34 -1.50 -27.62 -3.67
N ARG A 35 -1.23 -26.56 -2.90
CA ARG A 35 -1.67 -26.45 -1.50
C ARG A 35 -3.03 -25.78 -1.33
N CYS A 36 -3.35 -24.83 -2.20
CA CYS A 36 -4.52 -23.97 -2.08
C CYS A 36 -5.58 -24.23 -3.15
N GLY A 37 -5.26 -25.00 -4.18
CA GLY A 37 -6.16 -25.36 -5.27
C GLY A 37 -6.16 -24.35 -6.44
N PRO A 38 -6.83 -24.72 -7.55
CA PRO A 38 -6.75 -23.95 -8.80
C PRO A 38 -7.70 -22.75 -8.86
N ARG A 39 -8.60 -22.60 -7.87
CA ARG A 39 -9.62 -21.54 -7.87
C ARG A 39 -9.19 -20.43 -6.93
N ARG A 40 -9.24 -19.18 -7.41
CA ARG A 40 -8.94 -17.99 -6.58
C ARG A 40 -9.69 -17.99 -5.24
N SER A 41 -10.98 -18.32 -5.30
CA SER A 41 -11.85 -18.38 -4.12
C SER A 41 -11.41 -19.40 -3.05
N THR A 42 -10.51 -20.34 -3.35
CA THR A 42 -10.02 -21.33 -2.38
C THR A 42 -8.73 -20.91 -1.68
N TRP A 43 -8.00 -19.91 -2.19
CA TRP A 43 -6.69 -19.55 -1.64
C TRP A 43 -6.78 -18.93 -0.24
N LEU A 44 -7.64 -17.92 -0.10
CA LEU A 44 -7.89 -17.27 1.18
C LEU A 44 -8.34 -18.29 2.23
N SER A 45 -9.30 -19.14 1.88
CA SER A 45 -9.82 -20.19 2.77
C SER A 45 -8.76 -21.20 3.16
N ALA A 46 -7.89 -21.64 2.23
CA ALA A 46 -6.83 -22.60 2.52
C ALA A 46 -5.84 -22.04 3.55
N PHE A 47 -5.39 -20.79 3.40
CA PHE A 47 -4.48 -20.19 4.38
C PHE A 47 -5.15 -19.93 5.73
N ILE A 48 -6.41 -19.46 5.74
CA ILE A 48 -7.16 -19.27 6.99
C ILE A 48 -7.29 -20.61 7.73
N GLN A 49 -7.68 -21.67 7.04
CA GLN A 49 -7.81 -23.00 7.63
C GLN A 49 -6.47 -23.52 8.14
N GLY A 50 -5.38 -23.29 7.38
CA GLY A 50 -4.02 -23.60 7.83
C GLY A 50 -3.60 -22.90 9.11
N VAL A 51 -3.99 -21.63 9.29
CA VAL A 51 -3.75 -20.91 10.56
C VAL A 51 -4.61 -21.50 11.67
N VAL A 52 -5.90 -21.79 11.43
CA VAL A 52 -6.78 -22.36 12.45
C VAL A 52 -6.26 -23.72 12.94
N GLU A 53 -6.00 -24.65 12.02
CA GLU A 53 -5.54 -26.00 12.34
C GLU A 53 -4.14 -25.98 12.98
N GLY A 54 -3.22 -25.20 12.42
CA GLY A 54 -1.88 -25.03 12.99
C GLY A 54 -1.93 -24.44 14.41
N SER A 55 -2.85 -23.51 14.65
CA SER A 55 -3.00 -22.88 15.97
C SER A 55 -3.57 -23.84 17.01
N VAL A 56 -4.57 -24.64 16.63
CA VAL A 56 -5.13 -25.69 17.49
C VAL A 56 -4.04 -26.70 17.87
N ALA A 57 -3.22 -27.15 16.92
CA ALA A 57 -2.16 -28.12 17.16
C ALA A 57 -1.01 -27.57 18.03
N ALA A 58 -0.64 -26.29 17.84
CA ALA A 58 0.50 -25.68 18.52
C ALA A 58 0.16 -25.01 19.86
N GLY A 59 -1.13 -24.81 20.17
CA GLY A 59 -1.58 -24.05 21.35
C GLY A 59 -1.26 -22.55 21.29
N ARG A 60 -0.88 -22.03 20.12
CA ARG A 60 -0.52 -20.64 19.84
C ARG A 60 -0.77 -20.34 18.38
N VAL A 61 -0.93 -19.07 18.00
CA VAL A 61 -1.12 -18.68 16.60
C VAL A 61 0.02 -19.21 15.72
N ALA A 62 -0.30 -20.13 14.80
CA ALA A 62 0.64 -20.82 13.94
C ALA A 62 -0.04 -21.30 12.65
N MET A 63 0.75 -21.48 11.58
CA MET A 63 0.33 -22.10 10.32
C MET A 63 1.17 -23.37 10.11
N SER A 64 0.62 -24.38 9.46
CA SER A 64 1.38 -25.57 9.07
C SER A 64 2.51 -25.23 8.10
N GLU A 65 3.62 -25.96 8.17
CA GLU A 65 4.79 -25.74 7.32
C GLU A 65 4.47 -25.76 5.80
N PRO A 66 3.66 -26.71 5.28
CA PRO A 66 3.35 -26.74 3.84
C PRO A 66 2.59 -25.50 3.35
N LEU A 67 1.70 -24.92 4.18
CA LEU A 67 0.98 -23.70 3.83
C LEU A 67 1.84 -22.46 4.05
N ALA A 68 2.74 -22.47 5.04
CA ALA A 68 3.71 -21.40 5.23
C ALA A 68 4.66 -21.28 4.04
N GLU A 69 5.10 -22.41 3.47
CA GLU A 69 5.89 -22.48 2.23
C GLU A 69 5.12 -21.86 1.05
N ALA A 70 3.88 -22.29 0.83
CA ALA A 70 3.03 -21.74 -0.23
C ALA A 70 2.82 -20.23 -0.07
N LEU A 71 2.55 -19.76 1.15
CA LEU A 71 2.39 -18.33 1.44
C LEU A 71 3.68 -17.55 1.17
N ALA A 72 4.84 -18.11 1.53
CA ALA A 72 6.12 -17.49 1.26
C ALA A 72 6.40 -17.37 -0.24
N ALA A 73 6.19 -18.44 -1.01
CA ALA A 73 6.35 -18.42 -2.46
C ALA A 73 5.39 -17.43 -3.14
N PHE A 74 4.13 -17.38 -2.69
CA PHE A 74 3.15 -16.43 -3.20
C PHE A 74 3.58 -14.98 -2.94
N ARG A 75 4.06 -14.69 -1.73
CA ARG A 75 4.57 -13.36 -1.38
C ARG A 75 5.80 -12.97 -2.17
N SER A 76 6.73 -13.90 -2.41
CA SER A 76 7.91 -13.64 -3.25
C SER A 76 7.50 -13.25 -4.67
N LEU A 77 6.54 -13.96 -5.26
CA LEU A 77 6.01 -13.62 -6.58
C LEU A 77 5.42 -12.19 -6.61
N ASN A 78 4.55 -11.85 -5.65
CA ASN A 78 3.98 -10.50 -5.59
C ASN A 78 5.07 -9.44 -5.45
N TYR A 79 6.10 -9.71 -4.64
CA TYR A 79 7.20 -8.78 -4.45
C TYR A 79 7.97 -8.54 -5.75
N GLU A 80 8.39 -9.62 -6.41
CA GLU A 80 9.23 -9.55 -7.61
C GLU A 80 8.48 -9.03 -8.82
N ARG A 81 7.22 -9.44 -9.01
CA ARG A 81 6.47 -9.21 -10.23
C ARG A 81 5.41 -8.12 -10.14
N ILE A 82 5.00 -7.71 -8.95
CA ILE A 82 3.99 -6.65 -8.75
C ILE A 82 4.65 -5.43 -8.15
N TYR A 83 5.26 -5.55 -6.96
CA TYR A 83 5.75 -4.39 -6.21
C TYR A 83 7.06 -3.80 -6.77
N LEU A 84 8.00 -4.64 -7.19
CA LEU A 84 9.33 -4.20 -7.69
C LEU A 84 9.37 -3.83 -9.17
N ARG A 85 8.21 -3.77 -9.83
CA ARG A 85 8.15 -3.34 -11.23
C ARG A 85 8.70 -1.93 -11.42
N PRO A 86 9.39 -1.64 -12.54
CA PRO A 86 9.93 -0.31 -12.82
C PRO A 86 8.87 0.80 -12.73
N GLU A 87 7.65 0.54 -13.19
CA GLU A 87 6.54 1.48 -13.14
C GLU A 87 6.07 1.75 -11.71
N SER A 88 5.92 0.70 -10.89
CA SER A 88 5.58 0.80 -9.47
C SER A 88 6.64 1.60 -8.71
N LEU A 89 7.92 1.29 -8.94
CA LEU A 89 9.03 2.02 -8.32
C LEU A 89 9.10 3.48 -8.77
N ALA A 90 8.81 3.77 -10.03
CA ALA A 90 8.76 5.14 -10.55
C ALA A 90 7.62 5.94 -9.92
N GLN A 91 6.44 5.34 -9.81
CA GLN A 91 5.29 5.94 -9.15
C GLN A 91 5.58 6.17 -7.66
N GLY A 92 6.19 5.21 -6.97
CA GLY A 92 6.59 5.36 -5.57
C GLY A 92 7.57 6.53 -5.35
N ARG A 93 8.53 6.74 -6.27
CA ARG A 93 9.42 7.91 -6.20
C ARG A 93 8.65 9.23 -6.36
N ALA A 94 7.71 9.31 -7.30
CA ALA A 94 6.89 10.51 -7.49
C ALA A 94 6.05 10.82 -6.24
N VAL A 95 5.43 9.82 -5.61
CA VAL A 95 4.68 9.98 -4.36
C VAL A 95 5.59 10.51 -3.25
N VAL A 96 6.77 9.92 -3.07
CA VAL A 96 7.73 10.37 -2.04
C VAL A 96 8.12 11.83 -2.26
N SER A 97 8.41 12.24 -3.49
CA SER A 97 8.77 13.63 -3.79
C SER A 97 7.65 14.62 -3.45
N VAL A 98 6.39 14.29 -3.78
CA VAL A 98 5.23 15.13 -3.43
C VAL A 98 5.07 15.24 -1.91
N LEU A 99 5.10 14.11 -1.19
CA LEU A 99 4.92 14.10 0.27
C LEU A 99 6.05 14.85 0.98
N GLN A 100 7.30 14.70 0.52
CA GLN A 100 8.43 15.45 1.06
C GLN A 100 8.24 16.96 0.86
N GLY A 101 7.89 17.39 -0.34
CA GLY A 101 7.63 18.80 -0.63
C GLY A 101 6.52 19.40 0.24
N LEU A 102 5.43 18.64 0.45
CA LEU A 102 4.34 19.08 1.34
C LEU A 102 4.80 19.18 2.80
N VAL A 103 5.53 18.17 3.30
CA VAL A 103 6.04 18.20 4.68
C VAL A 103 6.98 19.39 4.89
N GLU A 104 7.89 19.63 3.95
CA GLU A 104 8.82 20.77 4.01
C GLU A 104 8.06 22.12 3.99
N HIS A 105 7.06 22.25 3.12
CA HIS A 105 6.25 23.46 3.01
C HIS A 105 5.47 23.77 4.29
N PHE A 106 4.75 22.80 4.84
CA PHE A 106 3.96 23.01 6.06
C PHE A 106 4.85 23.13 7.32
N ALA A 107 6.04 22.54 7.32
CA ALA A 107 7.00 22.75 8.40
C ALA A 107 7.59 24.17 8.37
N ALA A 108 7.81 24.73 7.18
CA ALA A 108 8.27 26.10 6.99
C ALA A 108 7.17 27.15 7.19
N ARG A 109 5.90 26.75 7.05
CA ARG A 109 4.71 27.61 7.19
C ARG A 109 3.61 26.96 8.03
N PRO A 110 3.84 26.73 9.34
CA PRO A 110 2.87 26.03 10.19
C PRO A 110 1.51 26.71 10.27
N GLU A 111 1.45 28.03 10.07
CA GLU A 111 0.21 28.81 10.02
C GLU A 111 -0.75 28.39 8.89
N ARG A 112 -0.26 27.66 7.88
CA ARG A 112 -1.09 27.09 6.82
C ARG A 112 -1.77 25.78 7.21
N ILE A 113 -1.34 25.15 8.31
CA ILE A 113 -1.99 23.95 8.85
C ILE A 113 -3.26 24.40 9.59
N PRO A 114 -4.47 23.95 9.20
CA PRO A 114 -5.71 24.33 9.87
C PRO A 114 -5.68 23.97 11.37
N GLY A 115 -6.05 24.92 12.23
CA GLY A 115 -6.04 24.73 13.68
C GLY A 115 -4.65 24.78 14.33
N SER A 116 -3.62 25.22 13.61
CA SER A 116 -2.29 25.48 14.17
C SER A 116 -2.26 26.81 14.94
N ASP A 117 -2.76 26.81 16.17
CA ASP A 117 -2.63 27.94 17.11
C ASP A 117 -1.37 27.83 18.00
N SER A 118 -0.35 27.08 17.56
CA SER A 118 0.81 26.77 18.41
C SER A 118 1.62 28.02 18.77
N PRO A 119 1.98 28.19 20.06
CA PRO A 119 2.85 29.28 20.51
C PRO A 119 4.32 29.10 20.08
N ASP A 120 4.72 27.91 19.62
CA ASP A 120 6.05 27.66 19.04
C ASP A 120 5.91 27.34 17.54
N PRO A 121 6.24 28.29 16.65
CA PRO A 121 6.11 28.15 15.21
C PRO A 121 7.35 27.50 14.56
N SER A 122 8.33 27.01 15.31
CA SER A 122 9.61 26.57 14.72
C SER A 122 10.18 25.28 15.29
N GLY A 123 11.06 24.63 14.51
CA GLY A 123 11.81 23.47 14.96
C GLY A 123 11.05 22.14 14.87
N ILE A 124 11.32 21.23 15.81
CA ILE A 124 10.86 19.83 15.76
C ILE A 124 9.33 19.72 15.84
N GLU A 125 8.68 20.57 16.63
CA GLU A 125 7.23 20.53 16.80
C GLU A 125 6.48 20.97 15.54
N ALA A 126 7.01 21.95 14.81
CA ALA A 126 6.48 22.33 13.50
C ALA A 126 6.62 21.19 12.49
N LEU A 127 7.76 20.49 12.48
CA LEU A 127 7.99 19.33 11.62
C LEU A 127 7.05 18.17 11.96
N HIS A 128 6.88 17.82 13.23
CA HIS A 128 5.96 16.75 13.65
C HIS A 128 4.51 17.05 13.27
N ARG A 129 4.05 18.29 13.45
CA ARG A 129 2.70 18.70 13.04
C ARG A 129 2.52 18.67 11.53
N SER A 130 3.52 19.10 10.78
CA SER A 130 3.53 18.98 9.32
C SER A 130 3.43 17.52 8.87
N ILE A 131 4.24 16.62 9.44
CA ILE A 131 4.17 15.18 9.17
C ILE A 131 2.78 14.63 9.51
N ALA A 132 2.22 14.97 10.67
CA ALA A 132 0.91 14.49 11.09
C ALA A 132 -0.20 15.01 10.16
N TYR A 133 -0.12 16.26 9.72
CA TYR A 133 -1.08 16.85 8.80
C TYR A 133 -1.02 16.19 7.43
N VAL A 134 0.18 16.06 6.85
CA VAL A 134 0.40 15.40 5.55
C VAL A 134 0.01 13.92 5.59
N ALA A 135 0.33 13.20 6.68
CA ALA A 135 -0.06 11.80 6.86
C ALA A 135 -1.58 11.61 7.01
N GLY A 136 -2.32 12.65 7.41
CA GLY A 136 -3.78 12.65 7.49
C GLY A 136 -4.47 13.00 6.16
N MET A 137 -3.72 13.38 5.12
CA MET A 137 -4.27 13.73 3.82
C MET A 137 -4.73 12.48 3.06
N THR A 138 -5.88 12.58 2.40
CA THR A 138 -6.20 11.63 1.32
C THR A 138 -5.33 11.92 0.10
N ASP A 139 -5.06 10.91 -0.73
CA ASP A 139 -4.26 11.04 -1.94
C ASP A 139 -4.71 12.21 -2.84
N ARG A 140 -6.03 12.32 -3.08
CA ARG A 140 -6.60 13.41 -3.88
C ARG A 140 -6.32 14.78 -3.26
N PHE A 141 -6.43 14.89 -1.93
CA PHE A 141 -6.17 16.14 -1.24
C PHE A 141 -4.68 16.50 -1.26
N ALA A 142 -3.79 15.51 -1.06
CA ALA A 142 -2.35 15.74 -1.14
C ALA A 142 -1.92 16.20 -2.56
N CYS A 143 -2.46 15.57 -3.61
CA CYS A 143 -2.18 15.98 -4.99
C CYS A 143 -2.69 17.38 -5.28
N GLN A 144 -3.91 17.72 -4.85
CA GLN A 144 -4.46 19.07 -5.00
C GLN A 144 -3.65 20.10 -4.23
N ALA A 145 -3.28 19.81 -2.98
CA ALA A 145 -2.43 20.67 -2.18
C ALA A 145 -1.06 20.86 -2.84
N ALA A 146 -0.46 19.83 -3.43
CA ALA A 146 0.81 19.97 -4.13
C ALA A 146 0.70 20.95 -5.31
N ILE A 147 -0.39 20.90 -6.09
CA ILE A 147 -0.65 21.86 -7.16
C ILE A 147 -0.82 23.27 -6.58
N ASP A 148 -1.71 23.45 -5.60
CA ASP A 148 -2.11 24.78 -5.13
C ASP A 148 -1.04 25.47 -4.27
N GLU A 149 -0.29 24.69 -3.49
CA GLU A 149 0.66 25.19 -2.48
C GLU A 149 2.09 25.25 -3.01
N LEU A 150 2.48 24.23 -3.77
CA LEU A 150 3.85 24.07 -4.26
C LEU A 150 3.98 24.45 -5.74
N HIS A 151 2.87 24.72 -6.43
CA HIS A 151 2.81 24.88 -7.89
C HIS A 151 3.40 23.65 -8.59
N TRP A 152 3.13 22.46 -8.02
CA TRP A 152 3.66 21.20 -8.53
C TRP A 152 3.09 20.93 -9.94
N PRO A 153 3.92 20.55 -10.93
CA PRO A 153 3.42 20.30 -12.26
C PRO A 153 2.49 19.08 -12.30
N GLU A 154 1.30 19.22 -12.88
CA GLU A 154 0.29 18.14 -12.92
C GLU A 154 0.82 16.86 -13.58
N GLN A 155 1.65 16.99 -14.63
CA GLN A 155 2.24 15.85 -15.33
C GLN A 155 3.28 15.07 -14.49
N GLU A 156 3.74 15.65 -13.39
CA GLU A 156 4.69 15.04 -12.45
C GLU A 156 4.01 14.44 -11.23
N LEU A 157 2.67 14.55 -11.12
CA LEU A 157 1.91 13.88 -10.08
C LEU A 157 1.90 12.36 -10.28
N PRO A 158 1.77 11.59 -9.19
CA PRO A 158 1.61 10.15 -9.30
C PRO A 158 0.35 9.81 -10.10
N ARG A 159 0.49 8.89 -11.07
CA ARG A 159 -0.60 8.50 -11.97
C ARG A 159 -1.77 7.85 -11.24
N GLY A 160 -3.00 8.11 -11.69
CA GLY A 160 -4.21 7.52 -11.12
C GLY A 160 -4.70 8.22 -9.84
N LEU A 161 -4.04 9.29 -9.41
CA LEU A 161 -4.45 10.14 -8.29
C LEU A 161 -5.05 11.48 -8.77
N ASP A 162 -5.42 11.57 -10.05
CA ASP A 162 -5.85 12.79 -10.73
C ASP A 162 -6.88 13.57 -9.90
N ALA A 163 -6.61 14.86 -9.70
CA ALA A 163 -7.49 15.79 -9.00
C ALA A 163 -8.84 16.02 -9.73
N HIS A 164 -8.97 15.53 -10.97
CA HIS A 164 -10.16 15.64 -11.80
C HIS A 164 -10.60 14.26 -12.31
N HIS A 165 -11.27 13.49 -11.46
CA HIS A 165 -12.28 12.56 -11.96
C HIS A 165 -13.60 13.33 -12.06
N PRO A 166 -14.07 13.76 -13.26
CA PRO A 166 -15.41 14.29 -13.38
C PRO A 166 -16.38 13.18 -12.96
N ARG A 167 -17.21 13.46 -11.95
CA ARG A 167 -18.34 12.59 -11.61
C ARG A 167 -19.27 12.55 -12.80
N THR A 168 -19.15 11.54 -13.65
CA THR A 168 -20.21 11.17 -14.57
C THR A 168 -21.36 10.64 -13.72
N VAL A 169 -22.41 11.45 -13.59
CA VAL A 169 -23.74 11.05 -13.10
C VAL A 169 -24.50 10.42 -14.25
#